data_AF-A0A922Y7M0-F1
#
_entry.id   AF-A0A922Y7M0-F1
#
_cell.length_a   1.000
_cell.length_b   1.000
_cell.length_c   1.000
_cell.angle_alpha   90.00
_cell.angle_beta   90.00
_cell.angle_gamma   90.00
#
_symmetry.space_group_name_H-M   'P 1'
#
loop_
_entity.id
_entity.type
_entity.pdbx_description
1 polymer ?
#
loop_
_entity_poly.entity_id
_entity_poly.type
_entity_poly.pdbx_seq_one_letter_code
_entity_poly.pdbx_strand_id
1 'polypeptide(L)' 'MQKLKTTLSNQVGLVDEIVTESSLDALNAALAVHGIDADRIISILPVPGQTMAFPKPPQLRVLFRAS' A
#
# COMPACT_ATOMS: atom_id res chain seq x y z
N MET A 1 -19.74 39.25 -4.75
CA MET A 1 -19.02 38.14 -5.42
C MET A 1 -18.26 37.37 -4.36
N GLN A 2 -18.74 36.18 -3.97
CA GLN A 2 -18.12 35.37 -2.92
C GLN A 2 -16.91 34.61 -3.48
N LYS A 3 -15.74 34.80 -2.89
CA LYS A 3 -14.55 34.00 -3.19
C LYS A 3 -14.77 32.62 -2.58
N LEU A 4 -14.98 31.61 -3.43
CA LEU A 4 -15.05 30.22 -3.01
C LEU A 4 -13.66 29.81 -2.50
N LYS A 5 -13.50 29.82 -1.18
CA LYS A 5 -12.31 29.27 -0.53
C LYS A 5 -12.47 27.76 -0.59
N THR A 6 -11.92 27.13 -1.62
CA THR A 6 -11.85 25.67 -1.70
C THR A 6 -10.96 25.22 -0.56
N THR A 7 -11.56 24.77 0.54
CA THR A 7 -10.84 24.04 1.57
C THR A 7 -10.38 22.73 0.92
N LEU A 8 -9.15 22.70 0.43
CA LEU A 8 -8.47 21.44 0.15
C LEU A 8 -8.22 20.79 1.50
N SER A 9 -9.20 20.01 1.96
CA SER A 9 -9.04 19.09 3.06
C SER A 9 -8.00 18.07 2.63
N ASN A 10 -6.74 18.32 2.95
CA ASN A 10 -5.70 17.30 2.88
C ASN A 10 -6.04 16.30 4.00
N GLN A 11 -6.91 15.34 3.69
CA GLN A 11 -7.33 14.30 4.62
C GLN A 11 -6.09 13.46 4.95
N VAL A 12 -5.50 13.75 6.09
CA VAL A 12 -4.51 12.89 6.74
C VAL A 12 -5.17 11.51 6.89
N GLY A 13 -4.69 10.51 6.14
CA GLY A 13 -5.16 9.12 6.25
C GLY A 13 -6.00 8.55 5.09
N LEU A 14 -5.90 9.05 3.86
CA LEU A 14 -6.60 8.44 2.70
C LEU A 14 -5.89 7.21 2.11
N VAL A 15 -4.59 7.05 2.36
CA VAL A 15 -3.75 5.99 1.78
C VAL A 15 -2.99 5.31 2.90
N ASP A 16 -3.11 4.00 2.97
CA ASP A 16 -2.36 3.12 3.87
C ASP A 16 -1.43 2.20 3.07
N GLU A 17 -0.49 1.56 3.77
CA GLU A 17 0.44 0.60 3.19
C GLU A 17 0.59 -0.68 4.02
N ILE A 18 0.82 -1.78 3.31
CA ILE A 18 1.33 -3.03 3.88
C ILE A 18 2.55 -3.52 3.10
N VAL A 19 3.40 -4.31 3.75
CA VAL A 19 4.54 -4.98 3.12
C VAL A 19 4.39 -6.48 3.30
N THR A 20 4.53 -7.21 2.20
CA THR A 20 4.43 -8.67 2.15
C THR A 20 5.59 -9.25 1.36
N GLU A 21 5.79 -10.57 1.43
CA GLU A 21 6.78 -11.26 0.61
C GLU A 21 6.43 -11.17 -0.88
N SER A 22 7.44 -11.29 -1.75
CA SER A 22 7.25 -11.23 -3.21
C SER A 22 6.73 -12.55 -3.80
N SER A 23 5.70 -13.13 -3.21
CA SER A 23 4.96 -14.27 -3.77
C SER A 23 3.49 -13.92 -3.92
N LEU A 24 2.83 -14.48 -4.93
CA LEU A 24 1.40 -14.24 -5.16
C LEU A 24 0.55 -14.74 -3.99
N ASP A 25 0.93 -15.88 -3.40
CA ASP A 25 0.24 -16.47 -2.25
C ASP A 25 0.34 -15.57 -1.01
N ALA A 26 1.54 -15.05 -0.71
CA ALA A 26 1.73 -14.14 0.42
C ALA A 26 1.01 -12.81 0.23
N LEU A 27 0.95 -12.32 -1.01
CA LEU A 27 0.18 -11.12 -1.35
C LEU A 27 -1.32 -11.36 -1.12
N ASN A 28 -1.88 -12.42 -1.68
CA ASN A 28 -3.31 -12.73 -1.54
C ASN A 28 -3.70 -12.96 -0.07
N ALA A 29 -2.85 -13.68 0.68
CA ALA A 29 -3.06 -13.88 2.12
C ALA A 29 -3.04 -12.57 2.89
N ALA A 30 -2.08 -11.68 2.61
CA ALA A 30 -2.00 -10.38 3.28
C ALA A 30 -3.21 -9.50 2.95
N LEU A 31 -3.63 -9.42 1.67
CA LEU A 31 -4.84 -8.67 1.28
C LEU A 31 -6.08 -9.19 2.01
N ALA A 32 -6.25 -10.51 2.11
CA ALA A 32 -7.37 -11.13 2.82
C ALA A 32 -7.35 -10.86 4.32
N VAL A 33 -6.20 -11.01 4.99
CA VAL A 33 -6.04 -10.75 6.44
C VAL A 33 -6.35 -9.30 6.78
N HIS A 34 -5.97 -8.36 5.92
CA HIS A 34 -6.20 -6.93 6.11
C HIS A 34 -7.55 -6.45 5.56
N GLY A 35 -8.38 -7.34 4.97
CA GLY A 35 -9.67 -6.96 4.38
C GLY A 35 -9.54 -5.91 3.27
N ILE A 36 -8.48 -6.01 2.46
CA ILE A 36 -8.20 -5.08 1.37
C ILE A 36 -8.76 -5.66 0.08
N ASP A 37 -9.84 -5.06 -0.39
CA ASP A 37 -10.42 -5.36 -1.69
C ASP A 37 -9.55 -4.82 -2.84
N ALA A 38 -9.60 -5.49 -3.99
CA ALA A 38 -8.75 -5.19 -5.14
C ALA A 38 -9.01 -3.78 -5.72
N ASP A 39 -10.23 -3.26 -5.61
CA ASP A 39 -10.62 -1.91 -6.07
C ASP A 39 -10.03 -0.78 -5.19
N ARG A 40 -9.61 -1.12 -3.97
CA ARG A 40 -8.92 -0.20 -3.06
C ARG A 40 -7.42 -0.16 -3.30
N ILE A 41 -6.85 -1.13 -4.00
CA ILE A 41 -5.42 -1.16 -4.33
C ILE A 41 -5.11 -0.02 -5.29
N ILE A 42 -4.17 0.83 -4.90
CA ILE A 42 -3.67 1.93 -5.73
C ILE A 42 -2.47 1.45 -6.55
N SER A 43 -1.52 0.76 -5.89
CA SER A 43 -0.30 0.29 -6.54
C SER A 43 0.33 -0.86 -5.76
N ILE A 44 1.01 -1.74 -6.48
CA ILE A 44 1.87 -2.79 -5.92
C ILE A 44 3.27 -2.55 -6.44
N LEU A 45 4.21 -2.26 -5.54
CA LEU A 45 5.58 -1.89 -5.88
C LEU A 45 6.55 -2.99 -5.44
N PRO A 46 7.41 -3.48 -6.34
CA PRO A 46 8.46 -4.40 -5.95
C PRO A 46 9.48 -3.69 -5.06
N VAL A 47 9.81 -4.30 -3.93
CA VAL A 47 10.89 -3.88 -3.03
C VAL A 47 12.01 -4.92 -3.18
N PRO A 48 13.14 -4.56 -3.79
CA PRO A 48 14.25 -5.48 -3.97
C PRO A 48 14.73 -6.06 -2.64
N GLY A 49 14.99 -7.37 -2.63
CA GLY A 49 15.66 -8.03 -1.52
C GLY A 49 17.11 -7.59 -1.40
N GLN A 50 17.72 -7.91 -0.26
CA GLN A 50 19.16 -7.75 -0.05
C GLN A 50 19.76 -9.13 0.13
N THR A 51 20.84 -9.42 -0.60
CA THR A 51 21.53 -10.72 -0.53
C THR A 51 22.82 -10.65 0.29
N MET A 52 23.34 -9.44 0.56
CA MET A 52 24.61 -9.22 1.22
C MET A 52 24.43 -8.49 2.56
N ALA A 53 25.32 -8.78 3.52
CA ALA A 53 25.34 -8.29 4.91
C ALA A 53 24.14 -8.73 5.78
N PHE A 54 22.91 -8.50 5.33
CA PHE A 54 21.68 -8.89 6.04
C PHE A 54 20.66 -9.42 5.03
N PRO A 55 20.60 -10.75 4.81
CA PRO A 55 19.69 -11.35 3.85
C PRO A 55 18.24 -10.95 4.14
N LYS A 56 17.63 -10.25 3.20
CA LYS A 56 16.22 -9.88 3.23
C LYS A 56 15.57 -10.37 1.93
N PRO A 57 14.53 -11.21 2.00
CA PRO A 57 13.84 -11.66 0.79
C PRO A 57 13.24 -10.46 0.04
N PRO A 58 13.03 -10.55 -1.28
CA PRO A 58 12.29 -9.55 -2.01
C PRO A 58 10.86 -9.46 -1.48
N GLN A 59 10.30 -8.24 -1.52
CA GLN A 59 9.02 -7.92 -0.93
C GLN A 59 8.15 -7.16 -1.92
N LEU A 60 6.87 -7.05 -1.61
CA LEU A 60 5.92 -6.19 -2.28
C LEU A 60 5.40 -5.17 -1.28
N ARG A 61 5.40 -3.90 -1.68
CA ARG A 61 4.69 -2.84 -0.97
C ARG A 61 3.37 -2.60 -1.67
N VAL A 62 2.29 -2.75 -0.92
CA VAL A 62 0.93 -2.50 -1.41
C VAL A 62 0.47 -1.17 -0.85
N LEU A 63 0.13 -0.24 -1.73
CA LEU A 63 -0.51 1.02 -1.39
C LEU A 63 -2.01 0.86 -1.66
N PHE A 64 -2.85 1.22 -0.70
CA PHE A 64 -4.30 1.07 -0.83
C PHE A 64 -5.04 2.23 -0.16
N ARG A 65 -6.28 2.46 -0.58
CA ARG A 65 -7.15 3.47 0.02
C ARG A 65 -7.60 3.00 1.40
N ALA A 66 -7.39 3.82 2.42
CA ALA A 66 -7.94 3.58 3.75
C ALA A 66 -9.48 3.55 3.70
N SER A 67 -10.10 2.78 4.59
CA SER A 67 -11.57 2.63 4.65
C SER A 67 -12.24 3.83 5.27
#